data_AF-A0A938B3H8-F1
#
_entry.id   AF-A0A938B3H8-F1
#
_cell.length_a   1.000
_cell.length_b   1.000
_cell.length_c   1.000
_cell.angle_alpha   90.00
_cell.angle_beta   90.00
_cell.angle_gamma   90.00
#
_symmetry.space_group_name_H-M   'P 1'
#
loop_
_entity.id
_entity.type
_entity.pdbx_description
1 polymer ?
#
loop_
_entity_poly.entity_id
_entity_poly.type
_entity_poly.pdbx_seq_one_letter_code
_entity_poly.pdbx_strand_id
1 'polypeptide(L)'
;MATLELINLHCHRKRDLTGKDEPRIKVDGVVVWNGVMNKGDDLSLRPTSVEFEGDCQVILDEMHNQNPKQIGAAVTIRESGNPASLHFKTSGAWYEMTFEVAVSPPATTSARRSI
;
A
#
# COMPACT_ATOMS: atom_id res chain seq x y z
N MET A 1 -15.94 7.11 -5.36
CA MET A 1 -15.33 5.78 -5.11
C MET A 1 -14.11 5.67 -5.99
N ALA A 2 -12.99 5.36 -5.35
CA ALA A 2 -11.73 5.12 -6.02
C ALA A 2 -11.20 3.73 -5.66
N THR A 3 -10.31 3.23 -6.49
CA THR A 3 -9.61 1.97 -6.29
C THR A 3 -8.13 2.27 -6.12
N LEU A 4 -7.57 1.86 -4.99
CA LEU A 4 -6.13 1.84 -4.74
C LEU A 4 -5.56 0.54 -5.30
N GLU A 5 -4.67 0.63 -6.28
CA GLU A 5 -3.92 -0.51 -6.82
C GLU A 5 -2.49 -0.50 -6.27
N LEU A 6 -2.08 -1.59 -5.60
CA LEU A 6 -0.72 -1.74 -5.12
C LEU A 6 0.14 -2.40 -6.21
N ILE A 7 1.28 -1.78 -6.55
CA ILE A 7 2.06 -2.17 -7.73
C ILE A 7 3.32 -2.94 -7.36
N ASN A 8 4.24 -2.30 -6.64
CA ASN A 8 5.53 -2.89 -6.27
C ASN A 8 5.90 -2.46 -4.86
N LEU A 9 6.55 -3.35 -4.12
CA LEU A 9 7.25 -3.06 -2.88
C LEU A 9 8.74 -3.30 -3.10
N HIS A 10 9.55 -2.26 -2.90
CA HIS A 10 11.00 -2.34 -2.92
C HIS A 10 11.56 -2.28 -1.49
N CYS A 11 12.49 -3.18 -1.16
CA CYS A 11 13.15 -3.22 0.14
C CYS A 11 14.56 -2.62 0.08
N HIS A 12 14.71 -1.34 0.40
CA HIS A 12 16.02 -0.68 0.42
C HIS A 12 16.93 -1.18 1.56
N ARG A 13 16.34 -1.37 2.74
CA ARG A 13 17.08 -1.75 3.94
C ARG A 13 16.24 -2.61 4.85
N LYS A 14 16.84 -3.71 5.30
CA LYS A 14 16.28 -4.62 6.29
C LYS A 14 16.68 -4.24 7.70
N ARG A 15 15.79 -4.51 8.65
CA ARG A 15 16.12 -4.38 10.07
C ARG A 15 17.09 -5.48 10.50
N ASP A 16 16.83 -6.71 10.07
CA ASP A 16 17.65 -7.86 10.40
C ASP A 16 18.76 -8.08 9.36
N LEU A 17 19.98 -8.30 9.84
CA LEU A 17 21.16 -8.48 8.99
C LEU A 17 21.28 -9.91 8.43
N THR A 18 20.66 -10.89 9.09
CA THR A 18 20.81 -12.32 8.77
C THR A 18 19.46 -13.06 8.66
N GLY A 19 18.36 -12.40 8.99
CA GLY A 19 16.99 -12.94 8.96
C GLY A 19 16.23 -12.60 7.68
N LYS A 20 15.07 -13.22 7.49
CA LYS A 20 14.07 -12.85 6.48
C LYS A 20 13.14 -11.78 7.08
N ASP A 21 12.85 -10.71 6.34
CA ASP A 21 11.88 -9.72 6.81
C ASP A 21 10.54 -10.10 6.20
N GLU A 22 9.49 -10.00 7.00
CA GLU A 22 8.13 -10.40 6.65
C GLU A 22 7.23 -9.16 6.62
N PRO A 23 7.32 -8.32 5.56
CA PRO A 23 6.47 -7.15 5.45
C PRO A 23 5.00 -7.56 5.25
N ARG A 24 4.12 -6.79 5.87
CA ARG A 24 2.67 -6.93 5.79
C ARG A 24 2.03 -5.57 5.58
N ILE A 25 1.23 -5.45 4.54
CA ILE A 25 0.54 -4.20 4.19
C ILE A 25 -0.90 -4.27 4.70
N LYS A 26 -1.35 -3.18 5.30
CA LYS A 26 -2.73 -2.97 5.69
C LYS A 26 -3.29 -1.72 5.04
N VAL A 27 -4.57 -1.79 4.67
CA VAL A 27 -5.38 -0.64 4.26
C VAL A 27 -6.58 -0.58 5.18
N ASP A 28 -6.78 0.55 5.86
CA ASP A 28 -7.84 0.75 6.86
C ASP A 28 -7.90 -0.36 7.92
N GLY A 29 -6.71 -0.82 8.34
CA GLY A 29 -6.56 -1.89 9.34
C GLY A 29 -6.73 -3.32 8.80
N VAL A 30 -7.23 -3.49 7.58
CA VAL A 30 -7.39 -4.80 6.93
C VAL A 30 -6.07 -5.21 6.28
N VAL A 31 -5.62 -6.44 6.54
CA VAL A 31 -4.43 -6.99 5.87
C VAL A 31 -4.78 -7.31 4.42
N VAL A 32 -4.07 -6.67 3.48
CA VAL A 32 -4.31 -6.84 2.04
C VAL A 32 -3.19 -7.60 1.35
N TRP A 33 -2.01 -7.61 1.97
CA TRP A 33 -0.85 -8.34 1.46
C TRP A 33 0.11 -8.70 2.58
N ASN A 34 0.77 -9.85 2.45
CA ASN A 34 1.87 -10.29 3.29
C ASN A 34 2.89 -11.05 2.44
N GLY A 35 4.17 -10.91 2.75
CA GLY A 35 5.20 -11.60 2.01
C GLY A 35 6.52 -11.66 2.76
N VAL A 36 7.55 -12.10 2.05
CA VAL A 36 8.91 -12.26 2.56
C VAL A 36 9.86 -11.57 1.60
N MET A 37 10.74 -10.70 2.11
CA MET A 37 11.67 -9.92 1.29
C MET A 37 13.11 -9.99 1.79
N ASN A 38 14.06 -9.97 0.85
CA ASN A 38 15.47 -9.70 1.11
C ASN A 38 15.82 -8.25 0.80
N LYS A 39 17.03 -7.84 1.21
CA LYS A 39 17.52 -6.49 1.00
C LYS A 39 17.80 -6.30 -0.49
N GLY A 40 17.25 -5.25 -1.07
CA GLY A 40 17.34 -4.93 -2.48
C GLY A 40 16.30 -5.64 -3.35
N ASP A 41 15.41 -6.45 -2.76
CA ASP A 41 14.37 -7.14 -3.53
C ASP A 41 13.24 -6.18 -3.93
N ASP A 42 12.70 -6.45 -5.11
CA ASP A 42 11.45 -5.90 -5.62
C ASP A 42 10.39 -7.01 -5.68
N LEU A 43 9.20 -6.76 -5.13
CA LEU A 43 8.07 -7.67 -5.21
C LEU A 43 6.85 -7.00 -5.82
N SER A 44 6.34 -7.60 -6.89
CA SER A 44 5.05 -7.23 -7.46
C SER A 44 3.94 -7.50 -6.43
N LEU A 45 3.13 -6.47 -6.18
CA LEU A 45 1.94 -6.55 -5.34
C LEU A 45 0.67 -6.80 -6.15
N ARG A 46 0.73 -6.71 -7.49
CA ARG A 46 -0.42 -6.99 -8.34
C ARG A 46 -0.84 -8.48 -8.23
N PRO A 47 -2.14 -8.78 -8.20
CA PRO A 47 -3.28 -7.90 -8.49
C PRO A 47 -3.94 -7.27 -7.24
N THR A 48 -3.19 -6.95 -6.17
CA THR A 48 -3.79 -6.42 -4.94
C THR A 48 -4.40 -5.02 -5.15
N SER A 49 -5.70 -4.90 -4.90
CA SER A 49 -6.43 -3.64 -4.95
C SER A 49 -7.46 -3.51 -3.83
N VAL A 50 -7.79 -2.27 -3.47
CA VAL A 50 -8.74 -1.94 -2.40
C VAL A 50 -9.61 -0.77 -2.83
N GLU A 51 -10.93 -0.90 -2.69
CA GLU A 51 -11.87 0.20 -2.90
C GLU A 51 -11.93 1.09 -1.66
N PHE A 52 -12.01 2.41 -1.87
CA PHE A 52 -12.16 3.38 -0.79
C PHE A 52 -12.99 4.60 -1.24
N GLU A 53 -13.48 5.37 -0.26
CA GLU A 53 -14.26 6.59 -0.47
C GLU A 53 -13.61 7.76 0.29
N GLY A 54 -13.25 8.83 -0.43
CA GLY A 54 -12.56 9.99 0.13
C GLY A 54 -11.09 9.74 0.41
N ASP A 55 -10.78 8.94 1.43
CA ASP A 55 -9.42 8.54 1.79
C ASP A 55 -9.34 7.16 2.45
N CYS A 56 -8.14 6.58 2.44
CA CYS A 56 -7.79 5.37 3.18
C CYS A 56 -6.40 5.50 3.82
N GLN A 57 -6.15 4.72 4.86
CA GLN A 57 -4.90 4.69 5.59
C GLN A 57 -4.10 3.43 5.24
N VAL A 58 -2.91 3.62 4.69
CA VAL A 58 -1.97 2.54 4.37
C VAL A 58 -0.89 2.43 5.44
N ILE A 59 -0.66 1.22 5.92
CA ILE A 59 0.34 0.90 6.94
C ILE A 59 1.17 -0.28 6.48
N LEU A 60 2.47 -0.24 6.78
CA LEU A 60 3.37 -1.38 6.63
C LEU A 60 3.85 -1.85 8.00
N ASP A 61 3.56 -3.11 8.32
CA ASP A 61 4.08 -3.82 9.48
C ASP A 61 5.22 -4.74 9.04
N GLU A 62 6.22 -4.91 9.90
CA GLU A 62 7.17 -6.02 9.85
C GLU A 62 6.72 -7.08 10.86
N MET A 63 6.52 -8.32 10.41
CA MET A 63 6.17 -9.43 11.28
C MET A 63 7.43 -10.02 11.91
N HIS A 64 7.43 -10.18 13.23
CA HIS A 64 8.49 -10.88 13.95
C HIS A 64 7.88 -11.90 14.91
N ASN A 65 7.94 -13.19 14.55
CA ASN A 65 7.34 -14.28 15.34
C ASN A 65 5.88 -13.98 15.73
N GLN A 66 5.04 -13.65 14.74
CA GLN A 66 3.63 -13.26 14.90
C GLN A 66 3.38 -11.92 15.60
N ASN A 67 4.41 -11.20 16.08
CA ASN A 67 4.26 -9.87 16.63
C ASN A 67 4.48 -8.82 15.54
N PRO A 68 3.44 -8.09 15.12
CA PRO A 68 3.61 -7.02 14.14
C PRO A 68 4.24 -5.79 14.77
N LYS A 69 5.18 -5.19 14.05
CA LYS A 69 5.72 -3.88 14.37
C LYS A 69 5.60 -2.96 13.17
N GLN A 70 4.88 -1.87 13.33
CA GLN A 70 4.74 -0.86 12.28
C GLN A 70 6.10 -0.25 11.89
N ILE A 71 6.30 -0.07 10.59
CA ILE A 71 7.46 0.59 9.98
C ILE A 71 7.03 1.95 9.45
N GLY A 72 7.61 3.01 10.02
CA GLY A 72 7.28 4.39 9.65
C GLY A 72 5.89 4.83 10.13
N ALA A 73 5.43 5.96 9.60
CA ALA A 73 4.10 6.48 9.88
C ALA A 73 3.05 5.83 8.96
N ALA A 74 1.80 5.82 9.43
CA ALA A 74 0.67 5.51 8.56
C ALA A 74 0.52 6.61 7.51
N VAL A 75 0.21 6.25 6.27
CA VAL A 75 0.10 7.19 5.16
C VAL A 75 -1.33 7.25 4.66
N THR A 76 -1.88 8.46 4.57
CA THR A 76 -3.22 8.69 4.01
C THR A 76 -3.14 8.79 2.49
N ILE A 77 -3.90 7.97 1.79
CA ILE A 77 -4.15 8.05 0.36
C ILE A 77 -5.53 8.63 0.13
N ARG A 78 -5.61 9.64 -0.75
CA ARG A 78 -6.85 10.30 -1.16
C ARG A 78 -7.22 9.91 -2.58
N GLU A 79 -8.38 10.32 -3.05
CA GLU A 79 -8.75 10.13 -4.46
C GLU A 79 -7.84 10.91 -5.43
N SER A 80 -7.14 11.96 -4.97
CA SER A 80 -6.20 12.75 -5.78
C SER A 80 -5.14 13.45 -4.93
N GLY A 81 -4.06 13.92 -5.58
CA GLY A 81 -3.00 14.70 -4.93
C GLY A 81 -2.03 13.87 -4.09
N ASN A 82 -1.95 12.56 -4.34
CA ASN A 82 -1.06 11.66 -3.62
C ASN A 82 0.38 11.75 -4.14
N PRO A 83 1.38 11.38 -3.32
CA PRO A 83 2.75 11.18 -3.81
C PRO A 83 2.83 10.03 -4.83
N ALA A 84 3.89 10.00 -5.64
CA ALA A 84 4.12 8.94 -6.62
C ALA A 84 4.48 7.58 -5.98
N SER A 85 5.05 7.59 -4.77
CA SER A 85 5.38 6.40 -3.99
C SER A 85 5.23 6.67 -2.49
N LEU A 86 5.05 5.61 -1.71
CA LEU A 86 4.97 5.65 -0.25
C LEU A 86 6.27 5.16 0.36
N HIS A 87 6.78 5.89 1.36
CA HIS A 87 8.03 5.56 2.03
C HIS A 87 7.77 5.14 3.47
N PHE A 88 8.04 3.87 3.77
CA PHE A 88 7.92 3.30 5.12
C PHE A 88 9.31 3.14 5.71
N LYS A 89 9.70 4.02 6.64
CA LYS A 89 11.07 4.07 7.15
C LYS A 89 11.15 4.18 8.66
N THR A 90 12.09 3.43 9.23
CA THR A 90 12.59 3.58 10.60
C THR A 90 14.12 3.74 10.56
N SER A 91 14.78 3.78 11.72
CA SER A 91 16.25 3.75 11.78
C SER A 91 16.84 2.44 11.25
N GLY A 92 16.07 1.34 11.30
CA GLY A 92 16.51 0.00 10.95
C GLY A 92 16.02 -0.49 9.58
N ALA A 93 14.81 -0.13 9.16
CA ALA A 93 14.18 -0.63 7.93
C ALA A 93 13.73 0.50 7.01
N TRP A 94 13.74 0.24 5.70
CA TRP A 94 13.23 1.16 4.69
C TRP A 94 12.62 0.39 3.50
N TYR A 95 11.34 0.64 3.27
CA TYR A 95 10.59 0.16 2.12
C TYR A 95 10.03 1.34 1.32
N GLU A 96 9.93 1.14 0.03
CA GLU A 96 9.26 2.05 -0.90
C GLU A 96 8.20 1.29 -1.67
N MET A 97 6.98 1.81 -1.70
CA MET A 97 5.85 1.18 -2.38
C MET A 97 5.33 2.10 -3.48
N THR A 98 5.17 1.57 -4.69
CA THR A 98 4.46 2.26 -5.78
C THR A 98 3.01 1.80 -5.85
N PHE A 99 2.13 2.72 -6.23
CA PHE A 99 0.70 2.49 -6.29
C PHE A 99 0.05 3.40 -7.33
N GLU A 100 -1.17 3.06 -7.71
CA GLU A 100 -2.04 3.87 -8.56
C GLU A 100 -3.40 4.07 -7.88
N VAL A 101 -4.07 5.19 -8.18
CA VAL A 101 -5.44 5.45 -7.75
C VAL A 101 -6.29 5.67 -8.98
N ALA A 102 -7.25 4.77 -9.21
CA ALA A 102 -8.23 4.89 -10.28
C ALA A 102 -9.54 5.42 -9.69
N VAL A 103 -9.94 6.64 -10.08
CA VAL A 103 -11.23 7.19 -9.68
C VAL A 103 -12.29 6.72 -10.68
N SER A 104 -13.30 6.01 -10.20
CA SER A 104 -14.44 5.69 -11.04
C SER A 104 -15.29 6.94 -11.20
N PRO A 105 -15.61 7.40 -12.43
CA PRO A 105 -16.52 8.52 -12.59
C PRO A 105 -17.86 8.17 -11.94
N PRO A 106 -18.56 9.13 -11.32
CA PRO A 106 -19.90 8.89 -10.84
C PRO A 106 -20.74 8.39 -12.00
N ALA A 107 -21.55 7.34 -11.77
CA ALA A 107 -22.42 6.79 -12.80
C ALA A 107 -23.30 7.91 -13.35
N THR A 108 -22.99 8.39 -14.56
CA THR A 108 -23.78 9.42 -15.21
C THR A 108 -25.13 8.80 -15.53
N THR A 109 -26.15 9.13 -14.75
CA THR A 109 -27.55 8.87 -15.12
C THR A 109 -27.78 9.54 -16.46
N SER A 110 -27.76 8.74 -17.54
CA SER A 110 -28.08 9.18 -18.88
C SER A 110 -29.53 9.64 -18.88
N ALA A 111 -29.74 10.96 -18.75
CA ALA A 111 -31.02 11.57 -18.97
C ALA A 111 -31.32 11.43 -20.48
N ARG A 112 -32.02 10.34 -20.82
CA ARG A 112 -32.58 10.11 -22.14
C ARG A 112 -33.59 11.22 -22.43
N ARG A 113 -33.12 12.33 -23.03
CA ARG A 113 -34.01 13.33 -23.63
C ARG A 113 -34.63 12.71 -24.86
N SER A 114 -35.82 12.16 -24.68
CA SER A 114 -36.82 12.14 -25.75
C SER A 114 -37.40 13.55 -25.85
N ILE A 115 -37.27 14.18 -27.01
CA ILE A 115 -38.30 14.80 -27.88
C ILE A 115 -37.55 15.44 -29.05
#